data_AF-A0A5S3WFB4-F1
#
_entry.id   AF-A0A5S3WFB4-F1
#
_cell.length_a   1.000
_cell.length_b   1.000
_cell.length_c   1.000
_cell.angle_alpha   90.00
_cell.angle_beta   90.00
_cell.angle_gamma   90.00
#
_symmetry.space_group_name_H-M   'P 1'
#
loop_
_entity.id
_entity.type
_entity.pdbx_description
1 polymer ?
#
loop_
_entity_poly.entity_id
_entity_poly.type
_entity_poly.pdbx_seq_one_letter_code
_entity_poly.pdbx_strand_id
1 'polypeptide(L)'
;VVFGANYPDALPVSSDPLVHVVGGLSNAEFIALLANAKMGLLSAGDALLQAIALQLPCVAAPVSKDQPKRLAMCSAQGLVHAAPLNRNTLTA
;
A
#
# COMPACT_ATOMS: atom_id res chain seq x y z
N VAL A 1 1.30 0.83 -9.60
CA VAL A 1 1.66 1.75 -8.50
C VAL A 1 0.69 2.91 -8.52
N VAL A 2 0.01 3.16 -7.40
CA VAL A 2 -0.93 4.28 -7.27
C VAL A 2 -0.25 5.37 -6.45
N PHE A 3 -0.22 6.58 -7.00
CA PHE A 3 0.28 7.77 -6.31
C PHE A 3 -0.88 8.54 -5.69
N GLY A 4 -0.60 9.31 -4.63
CA GLY A 4 -1.61 10.17 -4.02
C GLY A 4 -1.91 11.40 -4.88
N ALA A 5 -3.12 11.95 -4.74
CA ALA A 5 -3.49 13.20 -5.40
C ALA A 5 -2.58 14.39 -5.02
N ASN A 6 -1.89 14.30 -3.87
CA ASN A 6 -0.96 15.31 -3.36
C ASN A 6 0.51 15.03 -3.75
N TYR A 7 0.78 14.09 -4.66
CA TYR A 7 2.14 13.83 -5.11
C TYR A 7 2.67 15.06 -5.89
N PRO A 8 3.80 15.66 -5.48
CA PRO A 8 4.22 16.97 -5.98
C PRO A 8 4.90 16.93 -7.35
N ASP A 9 5.45 15.76 -7.71
CA ASP A 9 6.30 15.60 -8.89
C ASP A 9 5.54 14.98 -10.07
N ALA A 10 6.15 15.03 -11.25
CA ALA A 10 5.67 14.26 -12.39
C ALA A 10 5.71 12.75 -12.07
N LEU A 11 4.67 12.02 -12.51
CA LEU A 11 4.62 10.58 -12.29
C LEU A 11 5.79 9.88 -13.00
N PRO A 12 6.48 8.95 -12.33
CA PRO A 12 7.55 8.21 -12.96
C PRO A 12 7.02 7.32 -14.08
N VAL A 13 7.79 7.17 -15.15
CA VAL A 13 7.50 6.24 -16.24
C VAL A 13 8.25 4.95 -15.97
N SER A 14 7.53 3.83 -15.93
CA SER A 14 8.14 2.50 -15.87
C SER A 14 8.51 2.02 -17.27
N SER A 15 9.70 1.41 -17.41
CA SER A 15 10.09 0.67 -18.63
C SER A 15 9.55 -0.75 -18.67
N ASP A 16 9.06 -1.27 -17.54
CA ASP A 16 8.40 -2.57 -17.44
C ASP A 16 6.92 -2.46 -17.85
N PRO A 17 6.47 -3.16 -18.91
CA PRO A 17 5.09 -3.10 -19.40
C PRO A 17 4.06 -3.66 -18.40
N LEU A 18 4.47 -4.43 -17.40
CA LEU A 18 3.59 -4.96 -16.36
C LEU A 18 3.34 -3.95 -15.23
N VAL A 19 4.13 -2.87 -15.17
CA VAL A 19 4.04 -1.86 -14.12
C VAL A 19 3.27 -0.65 -14.62
N HIS A 20 1.99 -0.60 -14.27
CA HIS A 20 1.15 0.57 -14.52
C HIS A 20 1.34 1.61 -13.42
N VAL A 21 1.76 2.82 -13.79
CA VAL A 21 1.82 3.97 -12.88
C VAL A 21 0.59 4.82 -13.07
N VAL A 22 -0.17 5.00 -11.99
CA VAL A 22 -1.41 5.77 -11.99
C VAL A 22 -1.28 6.86 -10.94
N GLY A 23 -1.76 8.06 -11.28
CA GLY A 23 -1.85 9.18 -10.34
C GLY A 23 -2.93 8.95 -9.29
N GLY A 24 -3.46 10.04 -8.75
CA GLY A 24 -4.60 9.98 -7.82
C GLY A 24 -5.81 9.31 -8.45
N LEU A 25 -6.36 8.33 -7.74
CA LEU A 25 -7.67 7.72 -8.03
C LEU A 25 -8.73 8.34 -7.12
N SER A 26 -9.98 8.38 -7.57
CA SER A 26 -11.09 8.63 -6.66
C SER A 26 -11.17 7.51 -5.60
N ASN A 27 -11.80 7.79 -4.46
CA ASN A 27 -11.98 6.76 -3.43
C ASN A 27 -12.70 5.52 -3.97
N ALA A 28 -13.69 5.68 -4.84
CA ALA A 28 -14.42 4.56 -5.43
C ALA A 28 -13.51 3.69 -6.32
N GLU A 29 -12.69 4.32 -7.17
CA GLU A 29 -11.75 3.61 -8.04
C GLU A 29 -10.65 2.91 -7.24
N PHE A 30 -10.12 3.57 -6.21
CA PHE A 30 -9.09 2.98 -5.37
C PHE A 30 -9.61 1.78 -4.59
N ILE A 31 -10.82 1.86 -4.02
CA ILE A 31 -11.46 0.74 -3.34
C ILE A 31 -11.77 -0.39 -4.30
N ALA A 32 -12.26 -0.09 -5.52
CA ALA A 32 -12.48 -1.11 -6.55
C ALA A 32 -11.16 -1.80 -6.94
N LEU A 33 -10.06 -1.06 -7.05
CA LEU A 33 -8.74 -1.63 -7.31
C LEU A 33 -8.29 -2.57 -6.19
N LEU A 34 -8.39 -2.13 -4.92
CA LEU A 34 -8.03 -2.96 -3.77
C LEU A 34 -8.90 -4.22 -3.68
N ALA A 35 -10.21 -4.12 -3.91
CA ALA A 35 -11.15 -5.23 -3.83
C ALA A 35 -10.91 -6.31 -4.90
N ASN A 36 -10.30 -5.94 -6.03
CA ASN A 36 -9.95 -6.87 -7.12
C ASN A 36 -8.48 -7.30 -7.11
N ALA A 37 -7.67 -6.75 -6.20
CA ALA A 37 -6.27 -7.13 -6.06
C ALA A 37 -6.14 -8.49 -5.37
N LYS A 38 -5.08 -9.24 -5.71
CA LYS A 38 -4.75 -10.50 -5.01
C LYS A 38 -4.03 -10.24 -3.69
N MET A 39 -3.23 -9.17 -3.64
CA MET A 39 -2.53 -8.71 -2.45
C MET A 39 -2.15 -7.23 -2.59
N GLY A 40 -1.92 -6.56 -1.47
CA GLY A 40 -1.45 -5.18 -1.41
C GLY A 40 -0.03 -5.06 -0.87
N LEU A 41 0.81 -4.25 -1.53
CA LEU A 41 2.04 -3.71 -0.95
C LEU A 41 1.81 -2.23 -0.64
N LEU A 42 1.65 -1.91 0.64
CA LEU A 42 1.08 -0.63 1.07
C LEU A 42 1.98 0.09 2.07
N SER A 43 1.82 1.41 2.16
CA SER A 43 2.25 2.12 3.36
C SER A 43 1.31 1.82 4.51
N ALA A 44 1.79 1.94 5.75
CA ALA A 44 0.98 1.73 6.96
C ALA A 44 0.05 2.92 7.30
N GLY A 45 -0.43 3.65 6.28
CA GLY A 45 -1.39 4.74 6.39
C GLY A 45 -2.84 4.26 6.37
N ASP A 46 -3.75 5.06 5.83
CA ASP A 46 -5.19 4.73 5.80
C ASP A 46 -5.52 3.65 4.76
N ALA A 47 -4.73 3.56 3.68
CA ALA A 47 -4.85 2.51 2.67
C ALA A 47 -4.69 1.10 3.28
N LEU A 48 -3.85 0.94 4.30
CA LEU A 48 -3.74 -0.32 5.06
C LEU A 48 -5.08 -0.69 5.72
N LEU A 49 -5.74 0.28 6.36
CA LEU A 49 -7.02 0.03 7.03
C LEU A 49 -8.13 -0.29 6.04
N GLN A 50 -8.12 0.38 4.87
CA GLN A 50 -9.04 0.07 3.78
C GLN A 50 -8.81 -1.35 3.22
N ALA A 51 -7.56 -1.76 3.03
CA ALA A 51 -7.22 -3.12 2.60
C ALA A 51 -7.65 -4.18 3.62
N ILE A 52 -7.45 -3.93 4.92
CA ILE A 52 -7.94 -4.81 5.99
C ILE A 52 -9.46 -4.94 5.96
N ALA A 53 -10.18 -3.83 5.77
CA ALA A 53 -11.65 -3.85 5.68
C ALA A 53 -12.15 -4.66 4.47
N LEU A 54 -11.38 -4.68 3.38
CA LEU A 54 -11.65 -5.47 2.18
C LEU A 54 -11.11 -6.91 2.26
N GLN A 55 -10.56 -7.32 3.41
CA GLN A 55 -9.93 -8.62 3.60
C GLN A 55 -8.81 -8.92 2.58
N LEU A 56 -8.15 -7.88 2.07
CA LEU A 56 -7.04 -7.99 1.13
C LEU A 56 -5.76 -8.35 1.90
N PRO A 57 -5.12 -9.50 1.62
CA PRO A 57 -3.81 -9.82 2.20
C PRO A 57 -2.81 -8.73 1.83
N CYS A 58 -2.08 -8.20 2.82
CA CYS A 58 -1.13 -7.13 2.55
C CYS A 58 0.18 -7.27 3.29
N VAL A 59 1.24 -6.78 2.64
CA VAL A 59 2.52 -6.45 3.24
C VAL A 59 2.56 -4.94 3.39
N ALA A 60 2.91 -4.44 4.57
CA ALA A 60 2.98 -3.00 4.79
C ALA A 60 4.26 -2.56 5.49
N ALA A 61 4.77 -1.41 5.07
CA ALA A 61 5.92 -0.74 5.67
C ALA A 61 5.55 0.68 6.14
N PRO A 62 6.07 1.14 7.29
CA PRO A 62 5.81 2.49 7.77
C PRO A 62 6.69 3.49 7.01
N VAL A 63 6.07 4.53 6.43
CA VAL A 63 6.78 5.60 5.68
C VAL A 63 6.75 6.95 6.39
N SER A 64 5.93 7.10 7.44
CA SER A 64 5.86 8.31 8.27
C SER A 64 5.85 7.97 9.76
N LYS A 65 6.12 8.96 10.62
CA LYS A 65 6.40 8.79 12.06
C LYS A 65 5.23 8.24 12.88
N ASP A 66 4.00 8.43 12.41
CA ASP A 66 2.75 8.03 13.06
C ASP A 66 2.31 6.59 12.73
N GLN A 67 2.81 6.04 11.61
CA GLN A 67 2.41 4.73 11.10
C GLN A 67 2.94 3.50 11.87
N PRO A 68 4.14 3.49 12.51
CA PRO A 68 4.67 2.30 13.16
C PRO A 68 3.75 1.71 14.23
N LYS A 69 3.12 2.56 15.04
CA LYS A 69 2.17 2.11 16.08
C LYS A 69 0.97 1.39 15.47
N ARG A 70 0.42 1.96 14.39
CA ARG A 70 -0.70 1.38 13.64
C ARG A 70 -0.32 0.03 13.03
N LEU A 71 0.84 -0.03 12.35
CA LEU A 71 1.34 -1.26 11.75
C LEU A 71 1.55 -2.37 12.79
N ALA A 72 2.15 -2.04 13.94
CA ALA A 72 2.39 -2.99 15.01
C ALA A 72 1.07 -3.56 15.56
N MET A 73 0.06 -2.72 15.77
CA MET A 73 -1.27 -3.17 16.22
C MET A 73 -1.94 -4.10 15.21
N CYS A 74 -1.97 -3.74 13.92
CA CYS A 74 -2.57 -4.56 12.88
C CYS A 74 -1.83 -5.90 12.70
N SER A 75 -0.49 -5.87 12.75
CA SER A 75 0.34 -7.08 12.61
C SER A 75 0.18 -8.02 13.80
N ALA A 76 0.10 -7.51 15.04
CA ALA A 76 -0.14 -8.31 16.24
C ALA A 76 -1.49 -9.05 16.21
N GLN A 77 -2.46 -8.54 15.44
CA GLN A 77 -3.76 -9.19 15.21
C GLN A 77 -3.77 -10.13 14.00
N GLY A 78 -2.63 -10.31 13.31
CA GLY A 78 -2.54 -11.15 12.11
C GLY A 78 -3.21 -10.57 10.86
N LEU A 79 -3.51 -9.27 10.85
CA LEU A 79 -4.23 -8.61 9.74
C LEU A 79 -3.31 -8.19 8.59
N VAL A 80 -2.00 -8.09 8.84
CA VAL A 80 -1.00 -7.60 7.88
C VAL A 80 0.37 -8.19 8.20
N HIS A 81 1.16 -8.43 7.15
CA HIS A 81 2.59 -8.72 7.31
C HIS A 81 3.39 -7.42 7.38
N ALA A 82 3.92 -7.10 8.56
CA ALA A 82 4.76 -5.92 8.75
C ALA A 82 6.15 -6.14 8.15
N ALA A 83 6.58 -5.21 7.29
CA ALA A 83 7.91 -5.21 6.69
C ALA A 83 8.66 -3.92 7.06
N PRO A 84 9.99 -3.98 7.23
CA PRO A 84 10.79 -2.78 7.36
C PRO A 84 10.84 -2.01 6.02
N LEU A 85 10.95 -0.68 6.09
CA LEU A 85 11.11 0.16 4.90
C LEU A 85 12.52 0.06 4.36
N ASN A 86 12.81 -0.99 3.60
CA ASN A 86 14.05 -1.13 2.85
C ASN A 86 13.79 -1.88 1.53
N ARG A 87 14.78 -1.84 0.63
CA ARG A 87 14.65 -2.46 -0.71
C ARG A 87 14.88 -3.97 -0.72
N ASN A 88 15.40 -4.55 0.36
CA ASN A 88 15.96 -5.90 0.38
C ASN A 88 15.08 -6.93 1.11
N THR A 89 14.01 -6.50 1.79
CA THR A 89 13.23 -7.38 2.70
C THR A 89 11.88 -7.84 2.16
N LEU A 90 11.61 -7.67 0.87
CA LEU A 90 10.46 -8.31 0.24
C LEU A 90 10.85 -9.73 -0.20
N THR A 91 10.89 -10.64 0.77
CA THR A 91 10.99 -12.08 0.50
C THR A 91 9.60 -12.70 0.63
N ALA A 92 9.21 -13.46 -0.39
CA ALA A 92 8.04 -14.34 -0.37
C ALA A 92 8.28 -15.57 0.51
#